data_AF-A0A1C7LX98-F1
#
_entry.id   AF-A0A1C7LX98-F1
#
_cell.length_a   1.000
_cell.length_b   1.000
_cell.length_c   1.000
_cell.angle_alpha   90.00
_cell.angle_beta   90.00
_cell.angle_gamma   90.00
#
_symmetry.space_group_name_H-M   'P 1'
#
loop_
_entity.id
_entity.type
_entity.pdbx_description
1 polymer ?
#
loop_
_entity_poly.entity_id
_entity_poly.type
_entity_poly.pdbx_seq_one_letter_code
_entity_poly.pdbx_strand_id
1 'polypeptide(L)'
;MQSGRRLKLLDIIRPLLGIHELEHVSLNARVPAMWALWTIEDIHDIAVAWPNLQELRLNYVIHAATIPISALSSFAQFSPRLQFLYMESIDFSLAPPSVYGSDAGNNHGLKQLWLPGDVASADLALLALYLDSLFPDLRSSSSQVLYLETGWRHPITYDNGWQKLMAVLSAVQTARYARSKGVSRCQRPLLPDISSAGHSKSNEDDVNILGRRRWLCFM
;
A
#
# COMPACT_ATOMS: atom_id res chain seq x y z
N MET A 1 11.44 -31.45 26.18
CA MET A 1 10.37 -30.70 25.50
C MET A 1 10.98 -29.96 24.33
N GLN A 2 10.76 -30.42 23.09
CA GLN A 2 11.25 -29.72 21.92
C GLN A 2 10.30 -28.55 21.65
N SER A 3 10.79 -27.32 21.81
CA SER A 3 10.10 -26.13 21.35
C SER A 3 9.99 -26.24 19.83
N GLY A 4 8.82 -26.64 19.33
CA GLY A 4 8.57 -26.76 17.90
C GLY A 4 8.79 -25.40 17.26
N ARG A 5 9.84 -25.25 16.46
CA ARG A 5 10.08 -24.04 15.67
C ARG A 5 8.86 -23.84 14.77
N ARG A 6 8.10 -22.77 15.02
CA ARG A 6 7.04 -22.33 14.13
C ARG A 6 7.70 -21.84 12.84
N LEU A 7 7.37 -22.46 11.72
CA LEU A 7 7.82 -22.01 10.40
C LEU A 7 7.14 -20.67 10.09
N LYS A 8 7.94 -19.66 9.73
CA LYS A 8 7.43 -18.39 9.24
C LYS A 8 7.23 -18.47 7.73
N LEU A 9 6.30 -17.68 7.19
CA LEU A 9 6.13 -17.56 5.74
C LEU A 9 7.42 -17.12 5.04
N LEU A 10 8.22 -16.24 5.66
CA LEU A 10 9.53 -15.86 5.13
C LEU A 10 10.47 -17.06 4.97
N ASP A 11 10.45 -18.04 5.87
CA ASP A 11 11.30 -19.23 5.75
C ASP A 11 10.95 -20.07 4.52
N ILE A 12 9.67 -20.05 4.11
CA ILE A 12 9.19 -20.74 2.91
C ILE A 12 9.63 -20.01 1.64
N ILE A 13 9.57 -18.67 1.64
CA ILE A 13 9.95 -17.87 0.47
C ILE A 13 11.43 -17.50 0.43
N ARG A 14 12.21 -17.81 1.48
CA ARG A 14 13.65 -17.50 1.55
C ARG A 14 14.43 -17.96 0.30
N PRO A 15 14.19 -19.15 -0.30
CA PRO A 15 14.86 -19.53 -1.54
C PRO A 15 14.56 -18.59 -2.72
N LEU A 16 13.39 -17.97 -2.75
CA LEU A 16 12.99 -17.00 -3.78
C LEU A 16 13.65 -15.63 -3.61
N LEU A 17 14.14 -15.30 -2.41
CA LEU A 17 14.88 -14.05 -2.17
C LEU A 17 16.21 -14.00 -2.94
N GLY A 18 16.73 -15.14 -3.39
CA GLY A 18 17.91 -15.20 -4.26
C GLY A 18 17.64 -14.87 -5.74
N ILE A 19 16.37 -14.69 -6.14
CA ILE A 19 15.97 -14.41 -7.52
C ILE A 19 15.75 -12.91 -7.70
N HIS A 20 16.83 -12.15 -7.92
CA HIS A 20 16.81 -10.68 -7.99
C HIS A 20 16.10 -10.08 -9.22
N GLU A 21 15.77 -10.93 -10.21
CA GLU A 21 15.07 -10.54 -11.44
C GLU A 21 13.54 -10.64 -11.33
N LEU A 22 13.00 -10.94 -10.14
CA LEU A 22 11.56 -11.00 -9.94
C LEU A 22 10.91 -9.62 -10.13
N GLU A 23 10.00 -9.55 -11.09
CA GLU A 23 9.21 -8.34 -11.39
C GLU A 23 7.79 -8.41 -10.83
N HIS A 24 7.19 -9.60 -10.79
CA HIS A 24 5.80 -9.79 -10.37
C HIS A 24 5.73 -10.94 -9.38
N VAL A 25 5.36 -10.64 -8.14
CA VAL A 25 5.25 -11.62 -7.07
C VAL A 25 3.87 -11.56 -6.46
N SER A 26 3.18 -12.70 -6.47
CA SER A 26 1.91 -12.88 -5.78
C SER A 26 2.02 -14.07 -4.84
N LEU A 27 2.01 -13.78 -3.55
CA LEU A 27 1.98 -14.77 -2.49
C LEU A 27 0.55 -14.84 -1.96
N ASN A 28 -0.08 -16.01 -2.09
CA ASN A 28 -1.40 -16.27 -1.53
C ASN A 28 -1.27 -17.35 -0.46
N ALA A 29 -1.20 -16.92 0.79
CA ALA A 29 -1.02 -17.78 1.93
C ALA A 29 -2.37 -17.96 2.63
N ARG A 30 -3.10 -19.03 2.27
CA ARG A 30 -4.30 -19.48 3.02
C ARG A 30 -3.94 -20.31 4.25
N VAL A 31 -2.74 -20.14 4.78
CA VAL A 31 -2.28 -20.88 5.97
C VAL A 31 -2.84 -20.23 7.24
N PRO A 32 -3.01 -21.01 8.33
CA PRO A 32 -3.47 -20.49 9.61
C PRO A 32 -2.61 -19.31 10.08
N ALA A 33 -3.27 -18.30 10.63
CA ALA A 33 -2.73 -16.96 10.87
C ALA A 33 -1.37 -16.93 11.61
N MET A 34 -1.09 -17.92 12.47
CA MET A 34 0.17 -17.99 13.23
C MET A 34 1.44 -18.13 12.37
N TRP A 35 1.35 -18.48 11.09
CA TRP A 35 2.51 -18.64 10.20
C TRP A 35 2.83 -17.38 9.37
N ALA A 36 1.91 -16.40 9.36
CA ALA A 36 1.98 -15.20 8.52
C ALA A 36 2.32 -13.93 9.31
N LEU A 37 3.05 -14.07 10.43
CA LEU A 37 3.56 -12.91 11.18
C LEU A 37 4.75 -12.32 10.45
N TRP A 38 4.48 -11.32 9.62
CA TRP A 38 5.49 -10.50 8.97
C TRP A 38 6.03 -9.47 9.96
N THR A 39 7.35 -9.32 10.00
CA THR A 39 8.02 -8.23 10.72
C THR A 39 8.49 -7.14 9.76
N ILE A 40 8.92 -6.00 10.30
CA ILE A 40 9.52 -4.93 9.49
C ILE A 40 10.78 -5.44 8.78
N GLU A 41 11.57 -6.27 9.46
CA GLU A 41 12.77 -6.90 8.91
C GLU A 41 12.42 -7.83 7.74
N ASP A 42 11.35 -8.61 7.86
CA ASP A 42 10.91 -9.49 6.77
C ASP A 42 10.51 -8.67 5.51
N ILE A 43 9.83 -7.54 5.69
CA ILE A 43 9.47 -6.62 4.60
C ILE A 43 10.71 -5.95 4.00
N HIS A 44 11.67 -5.57 4.84
CA HIS A 44 12.95 -5.04 4.39
C HIS A 44 13.74 -6.05 3.56
N ASP A 45 13.87 -7.29 4.02
CA ASP A 45 14.56 -8.37 3.33
C ASP A 45 13.93 -8.64 1.94
N ILE A 46 12.60 -8.61 1.84
CA ILE A 46 11.89 -8.72 0.56
C ILE A 46 12.23 -7.56 -0.38
N ALA A 47 12.17 -6.31 0.11
CA ALA A 47 12.41 -5.13 -0.71
C ALA A 47 13.85 -5.10 -1.26
N VAL A 48 14.83 -5.47 -0.43
CA VAL A 48 16.24 -5.58 -0.80
C VAL A 48 16.47 -6.72 -1.80
N ALA A 49 15.81 -7.86 -1.60
CA ALA A 49 15.95 -9.03 -2.45
C ALA A 49 15.43 -8.78 -3.88
N TRP A 50 14.38 -7.98 -4.06
CA TRP A 50 13.73 -7.80 -5.36
C TRP A 50 13.74 -6.34 -5.85
N PRO A 51 14.90 -5.81 -6.26
CA PRO A 51 15.02 -4.41 -6.69
C PRO A 51 14.27 -4.10 -7.99
N ASN A 52 13.99 -5.13 -8.81
CA ASN A 52 13.25 -5.01 -10.07
C ASN A 52 11.74 -5.21 -9.93
N LEU A 53 11.25 -5.37 -8.70
CA LEU A 53 9.84 -5.65 -8.42
C LEU A 53 8.97 -4.51 -8.96
N GLN A 54 7.99 -4.87 -9.78
CA GLN A 54 6.98 -3.98 -10.35
C GLN A 54 5.62 -4.20 -9.68
N GLU A 55 5.34 -5.43 -9.25
CA GLU A 55 4.08 -5.81 -8.62
C GLU A 55 4.32 -6.77 -7.47
N LEU A 56 3.82 -6.41 -6.29
CA LEU A 56 3.82 -7.28 -5.12
C LEU A 56 2.40 -7.42 -4.57
N ARG A 57 1.96 -8.67 -4.40
CA ARG A 57 0.71 -9.02 -3.72
C ARG A 57 0.99 -9.98 -2.59
N LEU A 58 0.77 -9.54 -1.37
CA LEU A 58 0.83 -10.37 -0.17
C LEU A 58 -0.59 -10.57 0.36
N ASN A 59 -1.23 -11.67 -0.05
CA ASN A 59 -2.55 -12.06 0.43
C ASN A 59 -2.38 -13.11 1.52
N TYR A 60 -2.81 -12.80 2.73
CA TYR A 60 -2.71 -13.70 3.88
C TYR A 60 -3.79 -13.35 4.89
N VAL A 61 -4.22 -14.33 5.69
CA VAL A 61 -5.28 -14.13 6.67
C VAL A 61 -4.87 -13.05 7.69
N ILE A 62 -5.68 -11.99 7.79
CA ILE A 62 -5.47 -10.88 8.73
C ILE A 62 -5.29 -11.41 10.14
N HIS A 63 -4.23 -10.93 10.82
CA HIS A 63 -3.95 -11.25 12.21
C HIS A 63 -3.92 -9.99 13.08
N ALA A 64 -3.90 -10.18 14.40
CA ALA A 64 -3.85 -9.07 15.36
C ALA A 64 -2.48 -8.35 15.38
N ALA A 65 -1.44 -9.03 14.92
CA ALA A 65 -0.13 -8.41 14.71
C ALA A 65 -0.12 -7.72 13.36
N THR A 66 -0.05 -6.41 13.39
CA THR A 66 -0.09 -5.52 12.25
C THR A 66 1.32 -5.02 11.93
N ILE A 67 1.65 -4.93 10.64
CA ILE A 67 2.91 -4.35 10.20
C ILE A 67 2.75 -2.81 10.25
N PRO A 68 3.63 -2.06 10.89
CA PRO A 68 3.52 -0.62 10.90
C PRO A 68 3.64 -0.04 9.49
N ILE A 69 2.88 1.02 9.21
CA ILE A 69 2.94 1.76 7.94
C ILE A 69 4.36 2.24 7.57
N SER A 70 5.24 2.39 8.57
CA SER A 70 6.66 2.71 8.39
C SER A 70 7.41 1.71 7.51
N ALA A 71 6.99 0.43 7.48
CA ALA A 71 7.62 -0.62 6.70
C ALA A 71 7.56 -0.37 5.18
N LEU A 72 6.62 0.46 4.70
CA LEU A 72 6.53 0.85 3.29
C LEU A 72 7.78 1.60 2.79
N SER A 73 8.52 2.25 3.70
CA SER A 73 9.76 2.96 3.34
C SER A 73 10.82 2.03 2.74
N SER A 74 10.85 0.75 3.14
CA SER A 74 11.74 -0.25 2.54
C SER A 74 11.50 -0.41 1.04
N PHE A 75 10.23 -0.49 0.60
CA PHE A 75 9.92 -0.57 -0.82
C PHE A 75 10.28 0.71 -1.57
N ALA A 76 10.00 1.87 -0.97
CA ALA A 76 10.37 3.16 -1.55
C ALA A 76 11.88 3.29 -1.79
N GLN A 77 12.68 2.70 -0.90
CA GLN A 77 14.14 2.74 -0.96
C GLN A 77 14.74 1.69 -1.90
N PHE A 78 14.28 0.45 -1.82
CA PHE A 78 14.96 -0.69 -2.46
C PHE A 78 14.26 -1.22 -3.71
N SER A 79 12.99 -0.89 -3.93
CA SER A 79 12.19 -1.39 -5.06
C SER A 79 11.66 -0.24 -5.94
N PRO A 80 12.51 0.61 -6.54
CA PRO A 80 12.09 1.86 -7.21
C PRO A 80 11.18 1.65 -8.42
N ARG A 81 11.16 0.43 -8.98
CA ARG A 81 10.31 0.06 -10.13
C ARG A 81 8.92 -0.41 -9.71
N LEU A 82 8.63 -0.49 -8.41
CA LEU A 82 7.37 -1.00 -7.88
C LEU A 82 6.23 -0.06 -8.26
N GLN A 83 5.25 -0.58 -8.99
CA GLN A 83 4.09 0.16 -9.49
C GLN A 83 2.80 -0.22 -8.76
N PHE A 84 2.72 -1.45 -8.29
CA PHE A 84 1.55 -2.00 -7.60
C PHE A 84 1.97 -2.70 -6.31
N LEU A 85 1.40 -2.28 -5.20
CA LEU A 85 1.61 -2.91 -3.90
C LEU A 85 0.26 -3.26 -3.26
N TYR A 86 0.07 -4.54 -2.95
CA TYR A 86 -1.02 -5.05 -2.13
C TYR A 86 -0.44 -5.76 -0.92
N MET A 87 -0.84 -5.35 0.28
CA MET A 87 -0.39 -5.96 1.52
C MET A 87 -1.48 -5.85 2.58
N GLU A 88 -1.88 -6.99 3.15
CA GLU A 88 -2.85 -7.05 4.25
C GLU A 88 -2.23 -6.65 5.59
N SER A 89 -3.06 -6.34 6.60
CA SER A 89 -2.66 -6.17 8.01
C SER A 89 -1.67 -5.02 8.27
N ILE A 90 -1.88 -3.86 7.66
CA ILE A 90 -1.11 -2.66 7.98
C ILE A 90 -1.71 -1.90 9.16
N ASP A 91 -0.85 -1.52 10.09
CA ASP A 91 -1.18 -0.64 11.20
C ASP A 91 -1.05 0.82 10.80
N PHE A 92 -2.18 1.53 10.83
CA PHE A 92 -2.23 2.98 10.60
C PHE A 92 -2.29 3.78 11.91
N SER A 93 -2.45 3.12 13.06
CA SER A 93 -2.52 3.79 14.37
C SER A 93 -1.16 4.30 14.84
N LEU A 94 -0.08 3.65 14.36
CA LEU A 94 1.28 4.05 14.64
C LEU A 94 1.64 5.26 13.79
N ALA A 95 1.95 6.37 14.47
CA ALA A 95 2.37 7.59 13.81
C ALA A 95 3.56 7.31 12.87
N PRO A 96 3.50 7.74 11.59
CA PRO A 96 4.62 7.58 10.70
C PRO A 96 5.86 8.29 11.30
N PRO A 97 7.07 7.74 11.11
CA PRO A 97 8.30 8.44 11.51
C PRO A 97 8.25 9.86 10.97
N SER A 98 8.58 10.84 11.81
CA SER A 98 8.60 12.25 11.42
C SER A 98 9.44 12.36 10.14
N VAL A 99 8.75 12.77 9.05
CA VAL A 99 9.21 12.94 7.66
C VAL A 99 10.69 12.61 7.49
N TYR A 100 10.97 11.45 6.88
CA TYR A 100 12.32 11.09 6.45
C TYR A 100 12.95 12.32 5.79
N GLY A 101 14.13 12.71 6.29
CA GLY A 101 14.89 13.85 5.79
C GLY A 101 14.82 13.87 4.28
N SER A 102 14.29 14.96 3.77
CA SER A 102 13.92 15.20 2.39
C SER A 102 15.14 15.28 1.48
N ASP A 103 15.92 14.21 1.41
CA ASP A 103 16.86 13.96 0.32
C ASP A 103 16.02 13.53 -0.88
N ALA A 104 15.40 14.58 -1.39
CA ALA A 104 14.35 14.64 -2.37
C ALA A 104 14.79 14.08 -3.71
N GLY A 105 13.85 13.41 -4.38
CA GLY A 105 13.92 13.24 -5.83
C GLY A 105 13.78 11.81 -6.34
N ASN A 106 13.62 10.82 -5.47
CA ASN A 106 13.27 9.50 -5.95
C ASN A 106 11.79 9.53 -6.38
N ASN A 107 11.58 9.83 -7.66
CA ASN A 107 10.33 9.60 -8.38
C ASN A 107 10.04 8.10 -8.33
N HIS A 108 9.49 7.64 -7.21
CA HIS A 108 9.16 6.25 -7.02
C HIS A 108 7.97 5.90 -7.91
N GLY A 109 8.06 4.80 -8.66
CA GLY A 109 7.08 4.43 -9.69
C GLY A 109 5.74 3.92 -9.17
N LEU A 110 5.45 4.02 -7.86
CA LEU A 110 4.26 3.42 -7.24
C LEU A 110 3.03 4.20 -7.65
N LYS A 111 2.13 3.53 -8.37
CA LYS A 111 0.90 4.12 -8.89
C LYS A 111 -0.33 3.66 -8.12
N GLN A 112 -0.26 2.47 -7.53
CA GLN A 112 -1.37 1.79 -6.89
C GLN A 112 -0.92 1.18 -5.57
N LEU A 113 -1.65 1.51 -4.51
CA LEU A 113 -1.39 1.05 -3.15
C LEU A 113 -2.71 0.53 -2.58
N TRP A 114 -2.71 -0.73 -2.15
CA TRP A 114 -3.87 -1.36 -1.54
C TRP A 114 -3.52 -1.99 -0.21
N LEU A 115 -4.03 -1.40 0.86
CA LEU A 115 -3.70 -1.80 2.23
C LEU A 115 -5.00 -1.97 3.03
N PRO A 116 -5.57 -3.18 3.10
CA PRO A 116 -6.72 -3.43 3.95
C PRO A 116 -6.37 -3.11 5.41
N GLY A 117 -7.13 -2.22 6.04
CA GLY A 117 -6.94 -1.80 7.43
C GLY A 117 -7.82 -0.62 7.83
N ASP A 118 -7.87 -0.33 9.13
CA ASP A 118 -8.65 0.76 9.72
C ASP A 118 -7.89 2.10 9.61
N VAL A 119 -8.10 2.77 8.48
CA VAL A 119 -7.56 4.11 8.23
C VAL A 119 -8.31 5.20 8.99
N ALA A 120 -9.54 4.96 9.44
CA ALA A 120 -10.33 5.97 10.13
C ALA A 120 -9.76 6.35 11.50
N SER A 121 -9.01 5.43 12.11
CA SER A 121 -8.28 5.68 13.37
C SER A 121 -7.04 6.58 13.22
N ALA A 122 -6.56 6.82 12.00
CA ALA A 122 -5.29 7.51 11.74
C ALA A 122 -5.45 9.02 11.54
N ASP A 123 -4.38 9.78 11.79
CA ASP A 123 -4.28 11.16 11.33
C ASP A 123 -4.07 11.18 9.81
N LEU A 124 -5.15 11.46 9.09
CA LEU A 124 -5.17 11.43 7.62
C LEU A 124 -4.21 12.45 6.99
N ALA A 125 -3.95 13.58 7.66
CA ALA A 125 -3.05 14.60 7.13
C ALA A 125 -1.59 14.16 7.23
N LEU A 126 -1.19 13.63 8.39
CA LEU A 126 0.15 13.07 8.58
C LEU A 126 0.38 11.86 7.68
N LEU A 127 -0.60 10.97 7.58
CA LEU A 127 -0.52 9.79 6.72
C LEU A 127 -0.42 10.18 5.24
N ALA A 128 -1.20 11.16 4.78
CA ALA A 128 -1.12 11.66 3.40
C ALA A 128 0.24 12.30 3.09
N LEU A 129 0.80 13.10 4.01
CA LEU A 129 2.13 13.68 3.86
C LEU A 129 3.22 12.60 3.80
N TYR A 130 3.12 11.59 4.67
CA TYR A 130 4.00 10.44 4.65
C TYR A 130 3.93 9.68 3.32
N LEU A 131 2.74 9.37 2.82
CA LEU A 131 2.55 8.69 1.54
C LEU A 131 3.03 9.54 0.34
N ASP A 132 2.77 10.85 0.29
CA ASP A 132 3.28 11.72 -0.79
C ASP A 132 4.82 11.79 -0.76
N SER A 133 5.42 11.76 0.43
CA SER A 133 6.88 11.76 0.57
C SER A 133 7.55 10.49 0.04
N LEU A 134 6.90 9.32 0.21
CA LEU A 134 7.43 8.05 -0.28
C LEU A 134 7.07 7.81 -1.75
N PHE A 135 5.84 8.15 -2.13
CA PHE A 135 5.21 7.76 -3.39
C PHE A 135 4.51 8.97 -4.03
N PRO A 136 5.27 9.94 -4.57
CA PRO A 136 4.73 11.19 -5.10
C PRO A 136 3.80 11.01 -6.31
N ASP A 137 3.90 9.87 -7.00
CA ASP A 137 3.09 9.52 -8.17
C ASP A 137 1.91 8.58 -7.83
N LEU A 138 1.65 8.35 -6.54
CA LEU A 138 0.55 7.52 -6.08
C LEU A 138 -0.79 8.12 -6.49
N ARG A 139 -1.59 7.37 -7.26
CA ARG A 139 -2.85 7.88 -7.79
C ARG A 139 -3.93 7.89 -6.72
N SER A 140 -4.54 9.05 -6.48
CA SER A 140 -5.64 9.23 -5.52
C SER A 140 -7.01 8.71 -5.99
N SER A 141 -7.07 7.89 -7.05
CA SER A 141 -8.34 7.48 -7.65
C SER A 141 -9.04 6.45 -6.77
N SER A 142 -10.19 6.84 -6.21
CA SER A 142 -11.13 5.98 -5.47
C SER A 142 -11.64 4.77 -6.28
N SER A 143 -11.48 4.82 -7.61
CA SER A 143 -11.86 3.73 -8.54
C SER A 143 -10.87 2.56 -8.60
N GLN A 144 -9.82 2.53 -7.78
CA GLN A 144 -8.92 1.36 -7.66
C GLN A 144 -9.53 0.21 -6.85
N VAL A 145 -10.87 0.08 -6.87
CA VAL A 145 -11.53 -1.20 -6.58
C VAL A 145 -11.23 -2.12 -7.77
N LEU A 146 -9.98 -2.60 -7.83
CA LEU A 146 -9.66 -3.72 -8.68
C LEU A 146 -10.40 -4.91 -8.08
N TYR A 147 -11.50 -5.28 -8.73
CA TYR A 147 -11.98 -6.63 -8.68
C TYR A 147 -10.79 -7.51 -9.03
N LEU A 148 -10.18 -8.12 -8.01
CA LEU A 148 -9.18 -9.13 -8.26
C LEU A 148 -9.94 -10.23 -9.01
N GLU A 149 -9.64 -10.44 -10.29
CA GLU A 149 -10.24 -11.49 -11.14
C GLU A 149 -10.23 -12.87 -10.45
N THR A 150 -9.37 -13.03 -9.46
CA THR A 150 -9.29 -14.16 -8.53
C THR A 150 -10.54 -14.45 -7.68
N GLY A 151 -11.65 -13.71 -7.83
CA GLY A 151 -12.93 -14.01 -7.18
C GLY A 151 -12.98 -13.73 -5.68
N TRP A 152 -11.95 -13.07 -5.14
CA TRP A 152 -11.93 -12.64 -3.75
C TRP A 152 -12.82 -11.40 -3.61
N ARG A 153 -14.06 -11.62 -3.15
CA ARG A 153 -14.88 -10.53 -2.64
C ARG A 153 -14.20 -10.00 -1.39
N HIS A 154 -13.57 -8.84 -1.52
CA HIS A 154 -13.08 -8.11 -0.37
C HIS A 154 -14.26 -7.90 0.60
N PRO A 155 -14.06 -8.03 1.92
CA PRO A 155 -14.96 -7.41 2.87
C PRO A 155 -14.78 -5.90 2.69
N ILE A 156 -15.48 -5.34 1.70
CA ILE A 156 -15.73 -3.91 1.58
C ILE A 156 -16.57 -3.58 2.81
N THR A 157 -15.90 -3.37 3.93
CA THR A 157 -16.52 -2.68 5.05
C THR A 157 -16.34 -1.21 4.76
N TYR A 158 -17.50 -0.57 4.69
CA TYR A 158 -17.89 0.77 4.29
C TYR A 158 -17.19 1.93 5.00
N ASP A 159 -15.90 1.82 5.31
CA ASP A 159 -15.22 2.95 5.92
C ASP A 159 -14.80 3.97 4.85
N ASN A 160 -15.36 5.16 4.98
CA ASN A 160 -15.00 6.32 4.17
C ASN A 160 -13.57 6.82 4.48
N GLY A 161 -12.86 6.25 5.46
CA GLY A 161 -11.48 6.56 5.82
C GLY A 161 -10.53 6.57 4.62
N TRP A 162 -10.57 5.54 3.76
CA TRP A 162 -9.74 5.50 2.55
C TRP A 162 -10.10 6.59 1.54
N GLN A 163 -11.39 6.86 1.34
CA GLN A 163 -11.82 7.93 0.44
C GLN A 163 -11.37 9.30 0.95
N LYS A 164 -11.49 9.54 2.25
CA LYS A 164 -11.00 10.77 2.91
C LYS A 164 -9.48 10.88 2.79
N LEU A 165 -8.73 9.82 3.06
CA LEU A 165 -7.28 9.79 2.89
C LEU A 165 -6.86 10.15 1.47
N MET A 166 -7.49 9.53 0.46
CA MET A 166 -7.20 9.81 -0.94
C MET A 166 -7.54 11.25 -1.34
N ALA A 167 -8.60 11.83 -0.78
CA ALA A 167 -8.92 13.25 -0.97
C ALA A 167 -7.84 14.17 -0.37
N VAL A 168 -7.36 13.88 0.85
CA VAL A 168 -6.27 14.63 1.49
C VAL A 168 -4.96 14.49 0.73
N LEU A 169 -4.60 13.27 0.31
CA LEU A 169 -3.42 13.01 -0.51
C LEU A 169 -3.44 13.78 -1.84
N SER A 170 -4.58 13.79 -2.52
CA SER A 170 -4.77 14.56 -3.75
C SER A 170 -4.54 16.07 -3.54
N ALA A 171 -5.03 16.62 -2.42
CA ALA A 171 -4.80 18.01 -2.07
C ALA A 171 -3.31 18.32 -1.81
N VAL A 172 -2.60 17.44 -1.11
CA VAL A 172 -1.15 17.54 -0.86
C VAL A 172 -0.37 17.53 -2.19
N GLN A 173 -0.66 16.55 -3.06
CA GLN A 173 -0.03 16.41 -4.38
C GLN A 173 -0.28 17.62 -5.27
N THR A 174 -1.52 18.13 -5.29
CA THR A 174 -1.90 19.33 -6.05
C THR A 174 -1.12 20.55 -5.57
N ALA A 175 -1.01 20.73 -4.24
CA ALA A 175 -0.23 21.83 -3.66
C ALA A 175 1.26 21.73 -3.99
N ARG A 176 1.85 20.53 -3.95
CA ARG A 176 3.23 20.27 -4.37
C ARG A 176 3.46 20.61 -5.84
N TYR A 177 2.55 20.19 -6.72
CA TYR A 177 2.63 20.48 -8.16
C TYR A 177 2.51 21.98 -8.46
N ALA A 178 1.63 22.71 -7.76
CA ALA A 178 1.52 24.16 -7.90
C ALA A 178 2.82 24.88 -7.49
N ARG A 179 3.45 24.43 -6.39
CA ARG A 179 4.75 24.95 -5.92
C ARG A 179 5.87 24.69 -6.92
N SER A 180 5.95 23.48 -7.50
CA SER A 180 7.01 23.13 -8.47
C SER A 180 6.91 23.91 -9.78
N LYS A 181 5.70 24.37 -10.14
CA LYS A 181 5.46 25.24 -11.30
C LYS A 181 5.73 26.73 -11.06
N GLY A 182 6.22 27.12 -9.87
CA GLY A 182 6.46 28.53 -9.54
C GLY A 182 5.17 29.36 -9.48
N VAL A 183 4.01 28.72 -9.32
CA VAL A 183 2.73 29.41 -9.15
C VAL A 183 2.66 29.90 -7.71
N SER A 184 3.40 30.96 -7.41
CA SER A 184 3.37 31.66 -6.12
C SER A 184 2.07 32.46 -6.01
N ARG A 185 0.95 31.79 -5.73
CA ARG A 185 -0.22 32.47 -5.20
C ARG A 185 -0.15 32.39 -3.67
N CYS A 186 -0.01 33.55 -3.03
CA CYS A 186 -0.12 33.76 -1.58
C CYS A 186 -1.55 33.49 -1.06
N GLN A 187 -2.10 32.31 -1.33
CA GLN A 187 -3.35 31.83 -0.74
C GLN A 187 -3.04 30.56 0.02
N ARG A 188 -3.13 30.64 1.35
CA ARG A 188 -3.03 29.51 2.26
C ARG A 188 -4.07 28.46 1.80
N PRO A 189 -3.69 27.20 1.54
CA PRO A 189 -4.68 26.17 1.25
C PRO A 189 -5.57 26.02 2.48
N LEU A 190 -6.84 26.40 2.34
CA LEU A 190 -7.87 26.05 3.31
C LEU A 190 -8.06 24.54 3.17
N LEU A 191 -7.59 23.77 4.16
CA LEU A 191 -7.90 22.35 4.24
C LEU A 191 -9.43 22.20 4.24
N PRO A 192 -10.00 21.27 3.47
CA PRO A 192 -11.43 21.07 3.44
C PRO A 192 -11.91 20.68 4.85
N ASP A 193 -12.86 21.44 5.39
CA ASP A 193 -13.56 21.09 6.63
C ASP A 193 -14.27 19.75 6.41
N ILE A 194 -13.78 18.68 7.04
CA ILE A 194 -14.25 17.29 6.81
C ILE A 194 -15.58 17.01 7.54
N SER A 195 -16.37 18.04 7.87
CA SER A 195 -17.61 17.92 8.62
C SER A 195 -18.82 18.19 7.73
N SER A 196 -19.32 17.16 7.03
CA SER A 196 -20.72 16.96 6.59
C SER A 196 -20.84 16.22 5.24
N ALA A 197 -21.54 15.07 5.23
CA ALA A 197 -22.43 14.53 4.18
C ALA A 197 -22.56 13.00 4.37
N GLY A 198 -23.71 12.34 4.32
CA GLY A 198 -24.95 12.65 3.61
C GLY A 198 -25.21 11.52 2.60
N HIS A 199 -26.22 10.69 2.85
CA HIS A 199 -26.57 9.48 2.09
C HIS A 199 -26.90 9.75 0.61
N SER A 200 -26.39 8.92 -0.32
CA SER A 200 -27.00 8.70 -1.64
C SER A 200 -26.58 7.38 -2.31
N LYS A 201 -27.55 6.81 -3.04
CA LYS A 201 -27.62 5.46 -3.66
C LYS A 201 -26.83 5.35 -4.97
N SER A 202 -26.26 4.18 -5.25
CA SER A 202 -25.56 3.82 -6.49
C SER A 202 -26.40 2.92 -7.42
N ASN A 203 -26.25 3.13 -8.73
CA ASN A 203 -26.62 2.23 -9.81
C ASN A 203 -25.34 1.65 -10.44
N GLU A 204 -25.36 0.37 -10.78
CA GLU A 204 -24.32 -0.40 -11.48
C GLU A 204 -24.63 -0.51 -12.98
N ASP A 205 -23.60 -0.52 -13.83
CA ASP A 205 -23.60 -1.21 -15.12
C ASP A 205 -22.16 -1.55 -15.57
N ASP A 206 -22.06 -2.72 -16.23
CA ASP A 206 -20.90 -3.54 -16.61
C ASP A 206 -19.92 -2.95 -17.62
N VAL A 207 -18.63 -3.36 -17.55
CA VAL A 207 -17.79 -3.71 -18.75
C VAL A 207 -16.67 -4.72 -18.39
N ASN A 208 -16.52 -5.74 -19.25
CA ASN A 208 -15.49 -6.78 -19.30
C ASN A 208 -14.27 -6.40 -20.18
N ILE A 209 -13.13 -7.09 -20.00
CA ILE A 209 -12.12 -7.59 -20.97
C ILE A 209 -10.69 -7.50 -20.38
N LEU A 210 -9.97 -8.64 -20.25
CA LEU A 210 -8.52 -8.66 -20.05
C LEU A 210 -7.80 -9.81 -20.77
N GLY A 211 -6.59 -9.49 -21.22
CA GLY A 211 -5.66 -10.34 -21.96
C GLY A 211 -4.58 -10.99 -21.08
N ARG A 212 -4.00 -12.10 -21.58
CA ARG A 212 -3.10 -13.00 -20.85
C ARG A 212 -1.71 -12.41 -20.57
N ARG A 213 -1.24 -12.49 -19.33
CA ARG A 213 0.16 -12.33 -18.89
C ARG A 213 0.61 -13.56 -18.10
N ARG A 214 1.92 -13.85 -18.06
CA ARG A 214 2.48 -14.97 -17.29
C ARG A 214 2.58 -14.58 -15.82
N TRP A 215 2.00 -15.38 -14.95
CA TRP A 215 2.00 -15.22 -13.50
C TRP A 215 2.73 -16.41 -12.86
N LEU A 216 3.58 -16.15 -11.87
CA LEU A 216 4.02 -17.16 -10.92
C LEU A 216 3.07 -17.11 -9.73
N CYS A 217 2.11 -18.04 -9.70
CA CYS A 217 1.22 -18.25 -8.57
C CYS A 217 1.68 -19.49 -7.80
N PHE A 218 1.91 -19.34 -6.51
CA PHE A 218 2.05 -20.47 -5.58
C PHE A 218 0.72 -20.60 -4.83
N MET A 219 0.12 -21.80 -4.89
CA MET A 219 -1.07 -22.17 -4.11
C MET A 219 -0.68 -22.98 -2.89
#